data_AF-A0A9D8ZUP5-F1
#
_entry.id   AF-A0A9D8ZUP5-F1
#
_cell.length_a   1.000
_cell.length_b   1.000
_cell.length_c   1.000
_cell.angle_alpha   90.00
_cell.angle_beta   90.00
_cell.angle_gamma   90.00
#
_symmetry.space_group_name_H-M   'P 1'
#
loop_
_entity.id
_entity.type
_entity.pdbx_description
1 polymer ?
#
loop_
_entity_poly.entity_id
_entity_poly.type
_entity_poly.pdbx_seq_one_letter_code
_entity_poly.pdbx_strand_id
1 'polypeptide(L)'
;MINPHTLFLFVMLSLFVSCTQENEISSMNSQDWEQRSVDSADLTSLETGRTYLSVYSQIYSQNEHKTHDLTVTVSMRNPNPEDSVFIYKAEYFDNSGTSIRTYFDKPIYLAPMETAEIIIDERDKTGGTGANFLFYWNKSPSINSPIFEAVMISTYGQQGLSFTTQGVELR
;
A
#
# COMPACT_ATOMS: atom_id res chain seq x y z
N MET A 1 -46.76 -27.90 -23.16
CA MET A 1 -46.75 -26.49 -23.61
C MET A 1 -46.43 -25.64 -22.39
N ILE A 2 -45.21 -25.10 -22.30
CA ILE A 2 -44.78 -24.27 -21.15
C ILE A 2 -45.46 -22.90 -21.28
N ASN A 3 -46.13 -22.45 -20.22
CA ASN A 3 -46.87 -21.19 -20.23
C ASN A 3 -45.88 -20.01 -20.30
N PRO A 4 -46.05 -19.06 -21.25
CA PRO A 4 -45.12 -17.95 -21.44
C PRO A 4 -44.93 -17.07 -20.20
N HIS A 5 -45.92 -17.02 -19.30
CA HIS A 5 -45.81 -16.30 -18.03
C HIS A 5 -44.85 -16.97 -17.04
N THR A 6 -44.76 -18.29 -17.04
CA THR A 6 -43.86 -19.05 -16.16
C THR A 6 -42.41 -18.92 -16.62
N LEU A 7 -42.17 -18.81 -17.93
CA LEU A 7 -40.85 -18.54 -18.51
C LEU A 7 -40.37 -17.12 -18.17
N PHE A 8 -41.27 -16.13 -18.23
CA PHE A 8 -40.95 -14.74 -17.93
C PHE A 8 -40.59 -14.53 -16.45
N LEU A 9 -41.28 -15.22 -15.53
CA LEU A 9 -40.98 -15.17 -14.10
C LEU A 9 -39.59 -15.74 -13.77
N PHE A 10 -39.18 -16.81 -14.47
CA PHE A 10 -37.87 -17.44 -14.29
C PHE A 10 -36.72 -16.55 -14.80
N VAL A 11 -36.94 -15.84 -15.92
CA VAL A 11 -35.97 -14.88 -16.47
C VAL A 11 -35.82 -13.66 -15.55
N MET A 12 -36.91 -13.14 -14.97
CA MET A 12 -36.85 -12.03 -14.00
C MET A 12 -36.16 -12.42 -12.69
N LEU A 13 -36.34 -13.66 -12.22
CA LEU A 13 -35.68 -14.13 -10.99
C LEU A 13 -34.16 -14.32 -11.18
N SER A 14 -33.72 -14.62 -12.40
CA SER A 14 -32.29 -14.76 -12.72
C SER A 14 -31.50 -13.45 -12.75
N LEU A 15 -32.17 -12.29 -12.88
CA LEU A 15 -31.53 -10.98 -12.92
C LEU A 15 -31.16 -10.42 -11.53
N PHE A 16 -31.64 -11.03 -10.44
CA PHE A 16 -31.30 -10.61 -9.07
C PHE A 16 -30.12 -11.35 -8.46
N VAL A 17 -29.57 -12.35 -9.17
CA VAL A 17 -28.33 -13.05 -8.76
C VAL A 17 -27.13 -12.38 -9.44
N SER A 18 -27.07 -11.06 -9.38
CA SER A 18 -25.82 -10.35 -9.64
C SER A 18 -25.00 -10.44 -8.36
N CYS A 19 -24.05 -11.37 -8.33
CA CYS A 19 -23.04 -11.41 -7.27
C CYS A 19 -22.36 -10.04 -7.19
N THR A 20 -22.52 -9.36 -6.05
CA THR A 20 -21.64 -8.28 -5.64
C THR A 20 -20.28 -8.90 -5.36
N GLN A 21 -19.40 -8.86 -6.35
CA GLN A 21 -18.00 -9.18 -6.16
C GLN A 21 -17.40 -8.00 -5.37
N GLU A 22 -17.19 -8.19 -4.06
CA GLU A 22 -16.24 -7.36 -3.32
C GLU A 22 -14.88 -7.56 -4.01
N ASN A 23 -14.53 -6.60 -4.86
CA ASN A 23 -13.18 -6.54 -5.38
C ASN A 23 -12.27 -6.33 -4.18
N GLU A 24 -11.35 -7.26 -3.91
CA GLU A 24 -10.28 -7.04 -2.94
C GLU A 24 -9.55 -5.75 -3.35
N ILE A 25 -9.80 -4.64 -2.62
CA ILE A 25 -9.30 -3.29 -2.95
C ILE A 25 -7.85 -3.13 -2.49
N SER A 26 -7.06 -4.15 -2.72
CA SER A 26 -5.67 -4.22 -2.31
C SER A 26 -5.06 -5.19 -3.28
N SER A 27 -4.37 -4.69 -4.29
CA SER A 27 -3.49 -5.46 -5.16
C SER A 27 -2.38 -6.09 -4.31
N MET A 28 -2.72 -7.14 -3.55
CA MET A 28 -1.82 -8.10 -2.90
C MET A 28 -1.19 -9.00 -3.98
N ASN A 29 -0.59 -8.40 -5.00
CA ASN A 29 0.18 -9.14 -5.97
C ASN A 29 1.36 -8.31 -6.46
N SER A 30 2.54 -8.59 -5.90
CA SER A 30 3.78 -8.86 -6.68
C SER A 30 5.06 -8.94 -5.84
N GLN A 31 4.99 -9.02 -4.51
CA GLN A 31 6.08 -9.63 -3.73
C GLN A 31 5.49 -10.65 -2.76
N ASP A 32 5.79 -11.93 -3.00
CA ASP A 32 5.56 -13.00 -2.04
C ASP A 32 6.40 -12.68 -0.79
N TRP A 33 5.86 -11.89 0.13
CA TRP A 33 6.55 -11.49 1.37
C TRP A 33 7.07 -12.71 2.14
N GLU A 34 6.35 -13.83 2.03
CA GLU A 34 6.76 -15.12 2.59
C GLU A 34 8.09 -15.64 2.01
N GLN A 35 8.37 -15.46 0.72
CA GLN A 35 9.66 -15.86 0.10
C GLN A 35 10.82 -14.98 0.57
N ARG A 36 10.53 -13.80 1.11
CA ARG A 36 11.50 -12.83 1.63
C ARG A 36 11.63 -12.91 3.15
N SER A 37 10.81 -13.75 3.79
CA SER A 37 10.72 -13.80 5.24
C SER A 37 12.03 -14.32 5.85
N VAL A 38 12.46 -13.67 6.92
CA VAL A 38 13.65 -14.02 7.70
C VAL A 38 13.22 -14.26 9.15
N ASP A 39 13.80 -15.26 9.80
CA ASP A 39 13.53 -15.52 11.21
C ASP A 39 14.03 -14.35 12.07
N SER A 40 13.18 -13.86 12.95
CA SER A 40 13.45 -12.67 13.78
C SER A 40 14.62 -12.84 14.76
N ALA A 41 15.01 -14.09 15.06
CA ALA A 41 16.14 -14.41 15.91
C ALA A 41 17.48 -13.91 15.34
N ASP A 42 17.61 -13.86 14.01
CA ASP A 42 18.85 -13.48 13.32
C ASP A 42 19.08 -11.96 13.29
N LEU A 43 18.10 -11.16 13.72
CA LEU A 43 18.14 -9.69 13.65
C LEU A 43 18.49 -9.02 14.99
N THR A 44 18.74 -9.80 16.05
CA THR A 44 18.92 -9.30 17.43
C THR A 44 20.15 -8.41 17.62
N SER A 45 21.16 -8.49 16.74
CA SER A 45 22.35 -7.64 16.76
C SER A 45 22.27 -6.42 15.85
N LEU A 46 21.17 -6.23 15.12
CA LEU A 46 21.00 -5.14 14.16
C LEU A 46 20.47 -3.88 14.83
N GLU A 47 20.85 -2.73 14.28
CA GLU A 47 20.26 -1.44 14.65
C GLU A 47 18.81 -1.39 14.19
N THR A 48 17.91 -0.95 15.07
CA THR A 48 16.49 -0.77 14.78
C THR A 48 16.18 0.69 14.48
N GLY A 49 15.35 0.95 13.48
CA GLY A 49 14.86 2.29 13.20
C GLY A 49 13.41 2.29 12.70
N ARG A 50 12.86 3.50 12.59
CA ARG A 50 11.49 3.74 12.13
C ARG A 50 11.45 4.91 11.16
N THR A 51 10.67 4.78 10.09
CA THR A 51 10.49 5.85 9.11
C THR A 51 9.00 6.12 8.89
N TYR A 52 8.62 7.37 9.03
CA TYR A 52 7.28 7.87 8.72
C TYR A 52 7.22 8.33 7.27
N LEU A 53 6.20 7.91 6.51
CA LEU A 53 5.98 8.35 5.13
C LEU A 53 4.54 8.81 4.96
N SER A 54 4.34 10.08 4.61
CA SER A 54 3.00 10.57 4.25
C SER A 54 2.59 10.04 2.88
N VAL A 55 1.34 9.60 2.75
CA VAL A 55 0.76 9.18 1.48
C VAL A 55 -0.66 9.72 1.34
N TYR A 56 -1.10 9.94 0.10
CA TYR A 56 -2.38 10.57 -0.16
C TYR A 56 -3.14 9.72 -1.18
N SER A 57 -4.15 8.98 -0.71
CA SER A 57 -5.15 8.32 -1.59
C SER A 57 -6.14 9.33 -2.16
N GLN A 58 -6.27 10.50 -1.53
CA GLN A 58 -7.11 11.60 -1.98
C GLN A 58 -6.43 12.95 -1.72
N ILE A 59 -6.67 13.93 -2.58
CA ILE A 59 -6.24 15.33 -2.36
C ILE A 59 -7.37 16.30 -2.66
N TYR A 60 -7.50 17.36 -1.85
CA TYR A 60 -8.51 18.41 -2.08
C TYR A 60 -8.18 19.24 -3.33
N SER A 61 -9.21 19.67 -4.02
CA SER A 61 -9.13 20.54 -5.17
C SER A 61 -10.23 21.58 -5.12
N GLN A 62 -9.92 22.83 -5.49
CA GLN A 62 -10.86 23.96 -5.52
C GLN A 62 -11.39 24.39 -4.14
N ASN A 63 -11.93 23.47 -3.33
CA ASN A 63 -12.45 23.67 -1.98
C ASN A 63 -12.47 22.35 -1.18
N GLU A 64 -12.95 22.41 0.06
CA GLU A 64 -13.04 21.29 1.01
C GLU A 64 -14.08 20.21 0.62
N HIS A 65 -14.93 20.46 -0.37
CA HIS A 65 -15.99 19.55 -0.80
C HIS A 65 -15.62 18.71 -2.02
N LYS A 66 -14.44 18.93 -2.61
CA LYS A 66 -14.04 18.24 -3.83
C LYS A 66 -12.64 17.67 -3.69
N THR A 67 -12.53 16.35 -3.85
CA THR A 67 -11.27 15.62 -3.87
C THR A 67 -11.01 14.97 -5.22
N HIS A 68 -9.74 14.69 -5.49
CA HIS A 68 -9.29 13.76 -6.52
C HIS A 68 -8.72 12.52 -5.84
N ASP A 69 -9.16 11.34 -6.30
CA ASP A 69 -8.59 10.08 -5.87
C ASP A 69 -7.25 9.83 -6.60
N LEU A 70 -6.32 9.12 -5.97
CA LEU A 70 -4.94 8.95 -6.41
C LEU A 70 -4.52 7.48 -6.27
N THR A 71 -3.83 6.93 -7.28
CA THR A 71 -3.05 5.70 -7.09
C THR A 71 -1.77 6.06 -6.34
N VAL A 72 -1.43 5.30 -5.30
CA VAL A 72 -0.19 5.49 -4.52
C VAL A 72 0.76 4.33 -4.82
N THR A 73 1.97 4.64 -5.24
CA THR A 73 3.08 3.68 -5.32
C THR A 73 4.07 4.03 -4.22
N VAL A 74 4.22 3.14 -3.24
CA VAL A 74 5.20 3.29 -2.15
C VAL A 74 6.40 2.41 -2.47
N SER A 75 7.58 3.01 -2.57
CA SER A 75 8.84 2.32 -2.82
C SER A 75 9.66 2.22 -1.53
N MET A 76 10.05 1.00 -1.19
CA MET A 76 10.99 0.67 -0.12
C MET A 76 12.31 0.26 -0.78
N ARG A 77 13.38 1.03 -0.56
CA ARG A 77 14.65 0.89 -1.30
C ARG A 77 15.79 0.56 -0.36
N ASN A 78 16.63 -0.38 -0.76
CA ASN A 78 17.95 -0.56 -0.17
C ASN A 78 18.99 0.26 -0.95
N PRO A 79 19.53 1.36 -0.40
CA PRO A 79 20.56 2.15 -1.09
C PRO A 79 21.96 1.54 -0.99
N ASN A 80 22.13 0.43 -0.28
CA ASN A 80 23.44 -0.17 -0.03
C ASN A 80 23.83 -1.14 -1.16
N PRO A 81 25.07 -1.06 -1.68
CA PRO A 81 25.52 -1.88 -2.81
C PRO A 81 25.99 -3.29 -2.43
N GLU A 82 26.29 -3.54 -1.16
CA GLU A 82 26.92 -4.78 -0.69
C GLU A 82 26.08 -5.55 0.34
N ASP A 83 25.30 -4.84 1.17
CA ASP A 83 24.57 -5.41 2.29
C ASP A 83 23.05 -5.28 2.13
N SER A 84 22.33 -6.25 2.71
CA SER A 84 20.87 -6.21 2.80
C SER A 84 20.39 -5.37 3.98
N VAL A 85 19.19 -4.81 3.84
CA VAL A 85 18.44 -4.19 4.95
C VAL A 85 17.17 -4.99 5.18
N PHE A 86 16.59 -4.88 6.38
CA PHE A 86 15.41 -5.65 6.74
C PHE A 86 14.28 -4.72 7.13
N ILE A 87 13.05 -5.05 6.73
CA ILE A 87 11.84 -4.32 7.10
C ILE A 87 10.94 -5.34 7.78
N TYR A 88 10.57 -5.11 9.03
CA TYR A 88 9.80 -6.09 9.80
C TYR A 88 8.37 -5.70 10.05
N LYS A 89 8.00 -4.46 9.76
CA LYS A 89 6.60 -4.04 9.75
C LYS A 89 6.39 -2.87 8.82
N ALA A 90 5.34 -2.93 8.01
CA ALA A 90 4.81 -1.81 7.23
C ALA A 90 3.34 -1.60 7.60
N GLU A 91 3.09 -0.57 8.39
CA GLU A 91 1.76 -0.27 8.93
C GLU A 91 1.17 0.97 8.27
N TYR A 92 -0.06 0.86 7.78
CA TYR A 92 -0.78 1.88 7.05
C TYR A 92 -1.89 2.48 7.92
N PHE A 93 -1.85 3.79 8.09
CA PHE A 93 -2.79 4.56 8.90
C PHE A 93 -3.65 5.47 8.05
N ASP A 94 -4.91 5.60 8.42
CA ASP A 94 -5.81 6.59 7.84
C ASP A 94 -5.55 8.02 8.36
N ASN A 95 -6.30 8.99 7.85
CA ASN A 95 -6.19 10.40 8.24
C ASN A 95 -6.58 10.69 9.69
N SER A 96 -7.24 9.75 10.39
CA SER A 96 -7.56 9.84 11.82
C SER A 96 -6.45 9.28 12.72
N GLY A 97 -5.43 8.67 12.12
CA GLY A 97 -4.36 7.97 12.82
C GLY A 97 -4.73 6.55 13.22
N THR A 98 -5.79 5.97 12.65
CA THR A 98 -6.19 4.58 12.90
C THR A 98 -5.37 3.66 12.00
N SER A 99 -4.76 2.62 12.56
CA SER A 99 -4.10 1.56 11.79
C SER A 99 -5.15 0.74 11.05
N ILE A 100 -5.15 0.82 9.72
CA ILE A 100 -6.17 0.21 8.85
C ILE A 100 -5.63 -0.99 8.08
N ARG A 101 -4.31 -1.14 7.94
CA ARG A 101 -3.69 -2.29 7.27
C ARG A 101 -2.25 -2.51 7.75
N THR A 102 -1.84 -3.76 7.91
CA THR A 102 -0.43 -4.15 8.01
C THR A 102 -0.12 -5.03 6.80
N TYR A 103 0.87 -4.64 6.00
CA TYR A 103 1.18 -5.36 4.74
C TYR A 103 2.01 -6.62 4.96
N PHE A 104 2.87 -6.59 5.97
CA PHE A 104 3.62 -7.73 6.49
C PHE A 104 4.03 -7.44 7.93
N ASP A 105 4.07 -8.48 8.75
CA ASP A 105 4.46 -8.47 10.17
C ASP A 105 5.60 -9.45 10.48
N LYS A 106 6.11 -10.13 9.46
CA LYS A 106 7.36 -10.88 9.48
C LYS A 106 8.48 -10.04 8.86
N PRO A 107 9.72 -10.12 9.37
CA PRO A 107 10.87 -9.50 8.74
C PRO A 107 11.04 -9.96 7.30
N ILE A 108 11.09 -9.01 6.36
CA ILE A 108 11.54 -9.22 4.99
C ILE A 108 12.92 -8.62 4.80
N TYR A 109 13.75 -9.22 3.96
CA TYR A 109 14.98 -8.57 3.50
C TYR A 109 14.76 -7.84 2.18
N LEU A 110 15.51 -6.76 1.98
CA LEU A 110 15.76 -6.14 0.68
C LEU A 110 17.23 -6.35 0.32
N ALA A 111 17.48 -7.04 -0.78
CA ALA A 111 18.81 -7.29 -1.29
C ALA A 111 19.55 -5.98 -1.63
N PRO A 112 20.88 -5.99 -1.80
CA PRO A 112 21.62 -4.80 -2.21
C PRO A 112 21.03 -4.15 -3.46
N MET A 113 20.85 -2.83 -3.44
CA MET A 113 20.22 -2.03 -4.50
C MET A 113 18.77 -2.41 -4.87
N GLU A 114 18.11 -3.29 -4.12
CA GLU A 114 16.75 -3.73 -4.41
C GLU A 114 15.71 -2.65 -4.06
N THR A 115 14.61 -2.64 -4.81
CA THR A 115 13.39 -1.90 -4.48
C THR A 115 12.20 -2.85 -4.40
N ALA A 116 11.44 -2.74 -3.32
CA ALA A 116 10.15 -3.37 -3.12
C ALA A 116 9.05 -2.31 -3.14
N GLU A 117 7.86 -2.69 -3.62
CA GLU A 117 6.77 -1.73 -3.81
C GLU A 117 5.47 -2.20 -3.17
N ILE A 118 4.71 -1.23 -2.66
CA ILE A 118 3.32 -1.38 -2.24
C ILE A 118 2.49 -0.46 -3.11
N ILE A 119 1.44 -1.00 -3.73
CA ILE A 119 0.51 -0.25 -4.59
C ILE A 119 -0.84 -0.14 -3.87
N ILE A 120 -1.32 1.09 -3.71
CA ILE A 120 -2.69 1.39 -3.27
C ILE A 120 -3.46 1.87 -4.50
N ASP A 121 -4.45 1.09 -4.91
CA ASP A 121 -5.28 1.38 -6.06
C ASP A 121 -6.04 2.71 -5.89
N GLU A 122 -6.26 3.46 -6.98
CA GLU A 122 -7.04 4.73 -6.97
C GLU A 122 -8.43 4.60 -6.33
N ARG A 123 -9.03 3.40 -6.36
CA ARG A 123 -10.35 3.14 -5.78
C ARG A 123 -10.30 2.92 -4.26
N ASP A 124 -9.13 2.68 -3.69
CA ASP A 124 -8.94 2.56 -2.25
C ASP A 124 -8.91 3.94 -1.60
N LYS A 125 -10.04 4.29 -0.96
CA LYS A 125 -10.20 5.56 -0.25
C LYS A 125 -9.99 5.44 1.25
N THR A 126 -9.59 4.25 1.74
CA THR A 126 -9.52 3.98 3.18
C THR A 126 -8.53 4.88 3.91
N GLY A 127 -7.47 5.34 3.23
CA GLY A 127 -6.53 6.31 3.78
C GLY A 127 -7.05 7.75 3.86
N GLY A 128 -8.04 8.11 3.05
CA GLY A 128 -8.55 9.48 2.96
C GLY A 128 -7.50 10.49 2.45
N THR A 129 -7.51 11.69 3.02
CA THR A 129 -6.74 12.86 2.55
C THR A 129 -5.44 13.12 3.32
N GLY A 130 -5.05 12.23 4.22
CA GLY A 130 -3.91 12.42 5.12
C GLY A 130 -3.32 11.12 5.67
N ALA A 131 -3.36 10.06 4.88
CA ALA A 131 -2.85 8.77 5.27
C ALA A 131 -1.33 8.76 5.44
N ASN A 132 -0.81 7.71 6.10
CA ASN A 132 0.62 7.55 6.26
C ASN A 132 1.02 6.09 6.45
N PHE A 133 2.29 5.81 6.20
CA PHE A 133 2.94 4.57 6.58
C PHE A 133 3.92 4.80 7.72
N LEU A 134 4.00 3.82 8.62
CA LEU A 134 5.09 3.66 9.54
C LEU A 134 5.84 2.37 9.20
N PHE A 135 7.08 2.54 8.77
CA PHE A 135 7.99 1.43 8.50
C PHE A 135 8.89 1.20 9.69
N TYR A 136 9.08 -0.07 10.02
CA TYR A 136 10.01 -0.51 11.02
C TYR A 136 11.07 -1.38 10.36
N TRP A 137 12.33 -1.03 10.59
CA TRP A 137 13.43 -1.64 9.85
C TRP A 137 14.62 -1.95 10.75
N ASN A 138 15.45 -2.87 10.28
CA ASN A 138 16.73 -3.22 10.84
C ASN A 138 17.85 -3.06 9.81
N LYS A 139 19.03 -2.68 10.28
CA LYS A 139 20.24 -2.61 9.46
C LYS A 139 21.49 -2.92 10.28
N SER A 140 22.57 -3.26 9.59
CA SER A 140 23.89 -3.29 10.21
C SER A 140 24.32 -1.85 10.63
N PRO A 141 25.04 -1.66 11.74
CA PRO A 141 25.41 -0.32 12.22
C PRO A 141 26.18 0.54 11.22
N SER A 142 26.95 -0.07 10.31
CA SER A 142 27.84 0.60 9.35
C SER A 142 27.23 0.91 7.99
N ILE A 143 25.96 0.55 7.74
CA ILE A 143 25.30 0.74 6.45
C ILE A 143 24.23 1.83 6.52
N ASN A 144 23.81 2.33 5.35
CA ASN A 144 22.77 3.35 5.24
C ASN A 144 21.40 2.75 5.58
N SER A 145 20.52 3.57 6.17
CA SER A 145 19.11 3.23 6.38
C SER A 145 18.37 3.00 5.06
N PRO A 146 17.35 2.14 5.01
CA PRO A 146 16.46 2.03 3.86
C PRO A 146 15.79 3.37 3.56
N ILE A 147 15.57 3.63 2.27
CA ILE A 147 14.88 4.82 1.78
C ILE A 147 13.43 4.47 1.47
N PHE A 148 12.52 5.33 1.91
CA PHE A 148 11.08 5.19 1.67
C PHE A 148 10.57 6.40 0.91
N GLU A 149 9.89 6.16 -0.20
CA GLU A 149 9.33 7.22 -1.04
C GLU A 149 7.93 6.82 -1.50
N ALA A 150 7.09 7.79 -1.79
CA ALA A 150 5.82 7.54 -2.45
C ALA A 150 5.66 8.42 -3.68
N VAL A 151 5.01 7.87 -4.69
CA VAL A 151 4.54 8.59 -5.87
C VAL A 151 3.03 8.46 -5.92
N MET A 152 2.34 9.60 -6.00
CA MET A 152 0.90 9.68 -6.10
C MET A 152 0.55 10.15 -7.49
N ILE A 153 -0.30 9.41 -8.20
CA ILE A 153 -0.70 9.72 -9.57
C ILE A 153 -2.22 9.68 -9.67
N SER A 154 -2.80 10.66 -10.35
CA SER A 154 -4.14 10.54 -10.92
C SER A 154 -4.14 10.98 -12.37
N THR A 155 -4.83 10.19 -13.18
CA THR A 155 -5.06 10.46 -14.60
C THR A 155 -6.51 10.84 -14.87
N TYR A 156 -7.25 11.27 -13.85
CA TYR A 156 -8.67 11.57 -13.97
C TYR A 156 -8.95 12.78 -14.88
N GLY A 157 -9.70 12.55 -15.97
CA GLY A 157 -10.10 13.60 -16.90
C GLY A 157 -9.00 14.01 -17.87
N GLN A 158 -8.83 15.33 -18.10
CA GLN A 158 -7.85 15.89 -19.03
C GLN A 158 -6.59 16.45 -18.34
N GLN A 159 -6.48 16.32 -17.02
CA GLN A 159 -5.36 16.84 -16.24
C GLN A 159 -4.74 15.68 -15.46
N GLY A 160 -3.45 15.42 -15.70
CA GLY A 160 -2.67 14.49 -14.88
C GLY A 160 -2.08 15.22 -13.68
N LEU A 161 -2.26 14.65 -12.49
CA LEU A 161 -1.62 15.12 -11.26
C LEU A 161 -0.61 14.07 -10.83
N SER A 162 0.59 14.52 -10.48
CA SER A 162 1.58 13.66 -9.84
C SER A 162 2.45 14.42 -8.88
N PHE A 163 2.74 13.82 -7.73
CA PHE A 163 3.67 14.35 -6.75
C PHE A 163 4.30 13.23 -5.93
N THR A 164 5.37 13.55 -5.23
CA THR A 164 6.11 12.58 -4.43
C THR A 164 6.20 13.02 -2.98
N THR A 165 6.37 12.06 -2.09
CA THR A 165 6.75 12.28 -0.69
C THR A 165 7.98 11.44 -0.38
N GLN A 166 8.74 11.89 0.62
CA GLN A 166 9.92 11.18 1.11
C GLN A 166 9.74 10.89 2.59
N GLY A 167 10.23 9.72 3.00
CA GLY A 167 10.17 9.26 4.37
C GLY A 167 11.04 10.11 5.29
N VAL A 168 10.57 10.31 6.52
CA VAL A 168 11.29 10.98 7.60
C VAL A 168 11.62 9.95 8.67
N GLU A 169 12.91 9.74 8.91
CA GLU A 169 13.38 8.87 10.00
C GLU A 169 13.00 9.48 11.36
N LEU A 170 12.40 8.66 12.22
CA LEU A 170 11.94 9.06 13.55
C LEU A 170 13.03 8.80 14.59
N ARG A 171 13.20 9.76 15.51
CA ARG A 171 14.14 9.66 16.65
C ARG A 171 13.55 8.89 17.83
#